data_AF-A0A497BWY9-F1
#
_entry.id   AF-A0A497BWY9-F1
#
_cell.length_a   1.000
_cell.length_b   1.000
_cell.length_c   1.000
_cell.angle_alpha   90.00
_cell.angle_beta   90.00
_cell.angle_gamma   90.00
#
_symmetry.space_group_name_H-M   'P 1'
#
loop_
_entity.id
_entity.type
_entity.pdbx_description
1 polymer ?
#
loop_
_entity_poly.entity_id
_entity_poly.type
_entity_poly.pdbx_seq_one_letter_code
_entity_poly.pdbx_strand_id
1 'polypeptide(L)'
;HGLYIQLVWAANRLNQGYYGWLAGKLDTIDFSDQTIEHPDPWQNAGTVALGYYFSELEPREVYHHTLGPDGFISTYQDLFGDPWTCQPLIPGSLRQPVMSLPFASGKTWSFTGGPHTGWGQGDPWAALDFAPPSLSGGCELTSEWAVATAPGVIARSEPGLVELDLDRDGDHRTGWVLLYLHLGTQDQIPAGSQVETGAKLGHPSCEGGESTGTHIHIARKYNGEWIPAAGVIPFNLGGWIAEAGSSEYQGHLIRFGEIVTASAVSEEKSLIRASSPTP
;
A
#
# COMPACT_ATOMS: atom_id res chain seq x y z
N HIS A 1 6.27 20.10 -16.39
CA HIS A 1 5.72 19.33 -15.26
C HIS A 1 4.34 18.74 -15.59
N GLY A 2 4.12 18.20 -16.79
CA GLY A 2 2.82 17.61 -17.18
C GLY A 2 2.79 16.09 -17.05
N LEU A 3 3.76 15.40 -17.67
CA LEU A 3 3.75 13.94 -17.78
C LEU A 3 3.71 13.21 -16.43
N TYR A 4 4.54 13.61 -15.46
CA TYR A 4 4.56 12.97 -14.14
C TYR A 4 3.19 13.00 -13.44
N ILE A 5 2.55 14.18 -13.39
CA ILE A 5 1.24 14.34 -12.74
C ILE A 5 0.16 13.53 -13.48
N GLN A 6 0.23 13.47 -14.81
CA GLN A 6 -0.69 12.68 -15.61
C GLN A 6 -0.52 11.17 -15.38
N LEU A 7 0.71 10.69 -15.19
CA LEU A 7 0.98 9.29 -14.85
C LEU A 7 0.48 8.94 -13.45
N VAL A 8 0.66 9.83 -12.47
CA VAL A 8 0.10 9.66 -11.12
C VAL A 8 -1.42 9.61 -11.16
N TRP A 9 -2.05 10.53 -11.89
CA TRP A 9 -3.51 10.53 -12.06
C TRP A 9 -3.99 9.22 -12.70
N ALA A 10 -3.37 8.78 -13.80
CA ALA A 10 -3.75 7.54 -14.47
C ALA A 10 -3.61 6.32 -13.56
N ALA A 11 -2.50 6.22 -12.80
CA ALA A 11 -2.29 5.14 -11.84
C ALA A 11 -3.38 5.13 -10.75
N ASN A 12 -3.75 6.30 -10.21
CA ASN A 12 -4.81 6.40 -9.20
C ASN A 12 -6.18 5.96 -9.76
N ARG A 13 -6.51 6.31 -11.01
CA ARG A 13 -7.78 5.89 -11.64
C ARG A 13 -7.84 4.41 -11.94
N LEU A 14 -6.73 3.84 -12.42
CA LEU A 14 -6.62 2.39 -12.59
C LEU A 14 -6.77 1.67 -11.26
N ASN A 15 -6.12 2.15 -10.19
CA ASN A 15 -6.28 1.58 -8.85
C ASN A 15 -7.72 1.68 -8.36
N GLN A 16 -8.36 2.84 -8.53
CA GLN A 16 -9.75 3.05 -8.11
C GLN A 16 -10.70 2.05 -8.79
N GLY A 17 -10.56 1.84 -10.11
CA GLY A 17 -11.33 0.85 -10.84
C GLY A 17 -11.02 -0.59 -10.38
N TYR A 18 -9.73 -0.93 -10.25
CA TYR A 18 -9.25 -2.26 -9.88
C TYR A 18 -9.72 -2.67 -8.47
N TYR A 19 -9.37 -1.87 -7.46
CA TYR A 19 -9.69 -2.18 -6.07
C TYR A 19 -11.14 -1.89 -5.72
N GLY A 20 -11.79 -0.95 -6.41
CA GLY A 20 -13.23 -0.71 -6.31
C GLY A 20 -14.02 -1.96 -6.72
N TRP A 21 -13.65 -2.60 -7.83
CA TRP A 21 -14.25 -3.86 -8.28
C TRP A 21 -13.97 -5.01 -7.31
N LEU A 22 -12.70 -5.20 -6.91
CA LEU A 22 -12.33 -6.28 -5.97
C LEU A 22 -13.05 -6.16 -4.62
N ALA A 23 -13.27 -4.94 -4.13
CA ALA A 23 -13.97 -4.68 -2.88
C ALA A 23 -15.50 -4.69 -3.02
N GLY A 24 -16.04 -4.84 -4.23
CA GLY A 24 -17.48 -4.74 -4.51
C GLY A 24 -18.06 -3.34 -4.25
N LYS A 25 -17.21 -2.31 -4.28
CA LYS A 25 -17.61 -0.89 -4.15
C LYS A 25 -17.96 -0.25 -5.49
N LEU A 26 -17.49 -0.83 -6.58
CA LEU A 26 -17.77 -0.43 -7.95
C LEU A 26 -18.68 -1.49 -8.59
N ASP A 27 -19.91 -1.11 -8.92
CA ASP A 27 -20.90 -1.96 -9.62
C ASP A 27 -21.45 -1.29 -10.89
N THR A 28 -21.17 0.01 -11.08
CA THR A 28 -21.47 0.79 -12.28
C THR A 28 -20.28 1.63 -12.72
N ILE A 29 -20.23 1.91 -14.03
CA ILE A 29 -19.37 2.92 -14.64
C ILE A 29 -20.27 4.04 -15.15
N ASP A 30 -20.08 5.26 -14.64
CA ASP A 30 -20.82 6.44 -15.03
C ASP A 30 -20.07 7.20 -16.13
N PHE A 31 -20.78 7.57 -17.20
CA PHE A 31 -20.23 8.37 -18.29
C PHE A 31 -20.58 9.85 -18.14
N SER A 32 -19.82 10.71 -18.81
CA SER A 32 -20.03 12.17 -18.81
C SER A 32 -21.41 12.61 -19.35
N ASP A 33 -22.07 11.77 -20.15
CA ASP A 33 -23.42 11.97 -20.67
C ASP A 33 -24.53 11.48 -19.72
N GLN A 34 -24.17 11.08 -18.48
CA GLN A 34 -25.05 10.53 -17.44
C GLN A 34 -25.61 9.14 -17.76
N THR A 35 -25.15 8.50 -18.83
CA THR A 35 -25.44 7.08 -19.04
C THR A 35 -24.55 6.23 -18.13
N ILE A 36 -25.00 5.00 -17.87
CA ILE A 36 -24.28 4.05 -17.03
C ILE A 36 -24.00 2.76 -17.80
N GLU A 37 -22.96 2.05 -17.37
CA GLU A 37 -22.68 0.68 -17.77
C GLU A 37 -22.51 -0.19 -16.52
N HIS A 38 -23.07 -1.39 -16.58
CA HIS A 38 -22.83 -2.42 -15.58
C HIS A 38 -21.76 -3.36 -16.13
N PRO A 39 -20.55 -3.38 -15.55
CA PRO A 39 -19.55 -4.35 -15.92
C PRO A 39 -20.09 -5.77 -15.78
N ASP A 40 -19.70 -6.67 -16.71
CA ASP A 40 -20.10 -8.07 -16.61
C ASP A 40 -19.49 -8.67 -15.32
N PRO A 41 -20.29 -9.31 -14.44
CA PRO A 41 -19.81 -9.84 -13.16
C PRO A 41 -18.72 -10.92 -13.30
N TRP A 42 -18.50 -11.47 -14.49
CA TRP A 42 -17.42 -12.42 -14.78
C TRP A 42 -16.11 -11.75 -15.23
N GLN A 43 -16.08 -10.42 -15.39
CA GLN A 43 -14.85 -9.69 -15.70
C GLN A 43 -13.91 -9.64 -14.50
N ASN A 44 -12.60 -9.73 -14.78
CA ASN A 44 -11.57 -9.53 -13.78
C ASN A 44 -11.37 -8.03 -13.49
N ALA A 45 -10.79 -7.73 -12.33
CA ALA A 45 -10.55 -6.36 -11.88
C ALA A 45 -9.67 -5.53 -12.83
N GLY A 46 -8.74 -6.15 -13.55
CA GLY A 46 -7.90 -5.46 -14.54
C GLY A 46 -8.71 -4.95 -15.74
N THR A 47 -9.62 -5.78 -16.26
CA THR A 47 -10.53 -5.38 -17.34
C THR A 47 -11.46 -4.25 -16.89
N VAL A 48 -12.05 -4.37 -15.69
CA VAL A 48 -12.93 -3.33 -15.14
C VAL A 48 -12.16 -2.03 -14.87
N ALA A 49 -10.91 -2.10 -14.40
CA ALA A 49 -10.05 -0.94 -14.19
C ALA A 49 -9.78 -0.16 -15.48
N LEU A 50 -9.50 -0.85 -16.59
CA LEU A 50 -9.34 -0.23 -17.90
C LEU A 50 -10.66 0.43 -18.34
N GLY A 51 -11.79 -0.24 -18.12
CA GLY A 51 -13.10 0.34 -18.39
C GLY A 51 -13.37 1.61 -17.60
N TYR A 52 -13.15 1.58 -16.29
CA TYR A 52 -13.28 2.76 -15.44
C TYR A 52 -12.36 3.91 -15.88
N TYR A 53 -11.12 3.59 -16.27
CA TYR A 53 -10.15 4.59 -16.71
C TYR A 53 -10.57 5.26 -18.04
N PHE A 54 -10.95 4.49 -19.05
CA PHE A 54 -11.32 5.05 -20.34
C PHE A 54 -12.66 5.77 -20.32
N SER A 55 -13.61 5.40 -19.44
CA SER A 55 -14.87 6.14 -19.31
C SER A 55 -14.70 7.56 -18.78
N GLU A 56 -13.63 7.83 -18.02
CA GLU A 56 -13.28 9.19 -17.58
C GLU A 56 -12.59 10.02 -18.67
N LEU A 57 -12.02 9.37 -19.69
CA LEU A 57 -11.27 10.02 -20.76
C LEU A 57 -12.06 10.23 -22.05
N GLU A 58 -13.01 9.33 -22.31
CA GLU A 58 -13.62 9.20 -23.62
C GLU A 58 -15.16 9.21 -23.51
N PRO A 59 -15.86 9.79 -24.50
CA PRO A 59 -17.30 9.60 -24.61
C PRO A 59 -17.62 8.14 -24.93
N ARG A 60 -18.83 7.71 -24.57
CA ARG A 60 -19.25 6.31 -24.65
C ARG A 60 -19.09 5.69 -26.04
N GLU A 61 -19.28 6.47 -27.10
CA GLU A 61 -19.15 6.01 -28.48
C GLU A 61 -17.71 5.60 -28.83
N VAL A 62 -16.72 6.27 -28.24
CA VAL A 62 -15.29 5.97 -28.44
C VAL A 62 -14.86 4.85 -27.50
N TYR A 63 -15.32 4.89 -26.25
CA TYR A 63 -15.04 3.91 -25.21
C TYR A 63 -15.19 2.44 -25.66
N HIS A 64 -16.32 2.10 -26.31
CA HIS A 64 -16.57 0.73 -26.76
C HIS A 64 -15.61 0.27 -27.87
N HIS A 65 -15.12 1.20 -28.69
CA HIS A 65 -14.07 0.90 -29.67
C HIS A 65 -12.72 0.71 -28.97
N THR A 66 -12.40 1.56 -27.99
CA THR A 66 -11.16 1.50 -27.22
C THR A 66 -11.01 0.19 -26.44
N LEU A 67 -12.10 -0.33 -25.85
CA LEU A 67 -12.09 -1.64 -25.19
C LEU A 67 -12.31 -2.83 -26.15
N GLY A 68 -12.55 -2.55 -27.43
CA GLY A 68 -12.73 -3.57 -28.46
C GLY A 68 -11.42 -4.26 -28.86
N PRO A 69 -11.49 -5.31 -29.69
CA PRO A 69 -10.34 -6.11 -30.10
C PRO A 69 -9.27 -5.30 -30.87
N ASP A 70 -9.69 -4.27 -31.61
CA ASP A 70 -8.78 -3.39 -32.38
C ASP A 70 -8.28 -2.18 -31.57
N GLY A 71 -8.66 -2.08 -30.29
CA GLY A 71 -8.37 -0.93 -29.43
C GLY A 71 -7.13 -1.11 -28.56
N PHE A 72 -7.28 -0.83 -27.26
CA PHE A 72 -6.20 -0.88 -26.28
C PHE A 72 -5.50 -2.24 -26.26
N ILE A 73 -6.25 -3.33 -26.35
CA ILE A 73 -5.68 -4.69 -26.29
C ILE A 73 -4.73 -4.97 -27.46
N SER A 74 -5.04 -4.48 -28.66
CA SER A 74 -4.13 -4.62 -29.83
C SER A 74 -2.82 -3.90 -29.56
N THR A 75 -2.88 -2.65 -29.08
CA THR A 75 -1.69 -1.87 -28.75
C THR A 75 -0.89 -2.51 -27.63
N TYR A 76 -1.57 -3.03 -26.60
CA TYR A 76 -0.93 -3.74 -25.49
C TYR A 76 -0.19 -4.98 -25.99
N GLN A 77 -0.84 -5.80 -26.83
CA GLN A 77 -0.25 -7.03 -27.35
C GLN A 77 0.96 -6.77 -28.25
N ASP A 78 0.92 -5.72 -29.07
CA ASP A 78 2.05 -5.32 -29.90
C ASP A 78 3.29 -4.90 -29.08
N LEU A 79 3.07 -4.30 -27.90
CA LEU A 79 4.13 -3.80 -27.04
C LEU A 79 4.63 -4.82 -26.00
N PHE A 80 3.71 -5.60 -25.44
CA PHE A 80 3.95 -6.40 -24.23
C PHE A 80 3.59 -7.89 -24.40
N GLY A 81 2.97 -8.28 -25.51
CA GLY A 81 2.53 -9.65 -25.76
C GLY A 81 1.17 -10.00 -25.15
N ASP A 82 0.85 -11.29 -25.09
CA ASP A 82 -0.47 -11.78 -24.69
C ASP A 82 -0.71 -11.69 -23.16
N PRO A 83 -1.61 -10.81 -22.67
CA PRO A 83 -1.86 -10.66 -21.24
C PRO A 83 -2.60 -11.85 -20.62
N TRP A 84 -3.20 -12.72 -21.42
CA TRP A 84 -3.98 -13.87 -20.93
C TRP A 84 -3.12 -15.06 -20.52
N THR A 85 -1.80 -14.96 -20.68
CA THR A 85 -0.84 -15.97 -20.25
C THR A 85 -0.50 -15.89 -18.76
N CYS A 86 -0.98 -14.85 -18.05
CA CYS A 86 -0.69 -14.66 -16.64
C CYS A 86 -1.47 -15.64 -15.73
N GLN A 87 -0.84 -16.07 -14.64
CA GLN A 87 -1.51 -16.83 -13.58
C GLN A 87 -2.24 -15.88 -12.63
N PRO A 88 -3.29 -16.32 -11.91
CA PRO A 88 -3.90 -15.53 -10.85
C PRO A 88 -2.86 -15.00 -9.86
N LEU A 89 -2.82 -13.69 -9.66
CA LEU A 89 -1.78 -13.03 -8.84
C LEU A 89 -1.91 -13.39 -7.36
N ILE A 90 -3.13 -13.56 -6.87
CA ILE A 90 -3.43 -13.83 -5.46
C ILE A 90 -4.03 -15.25 -5.31
N PRO A 91 -3.35 -16.18 -4.61
CA PRO A 91 -3.94 -17.48 -4.32
C PRO A 91 -5.02 -17.36 -3.24
N GLY A 92 -6.13 -18.11 -3.37
CA GLY A 92 -7.21 -18.10 -2.37
C GLY A 92 -6.79 -18.56 -0.97
N SER A 93 -5.63 -19.21 -0.84
CA SER A 93 -5.03 -19.64 0.43
C SER A 93 -4.01 -18.64 0.99
N LEU A 94 -3.90 -17.43 0.43
CA LEU A 94 -2.89 -16.46 0.84
C LEU A 94 -3.00 -16.14 2.33
N ARG A 95 -1.87 -16.21 3.03
CA ARG A 95 -1.73 -15.81 4.43
C ARG A 95 -0.56 -14.86 4.57
N GLN A 96 -0.75 -13.81 5.36
CA GLN A 96 0.34 -12.94 5.75
C GLN A 96 1.34 -13.73 6.62
N PRO A 97 2.66 -13.61 6.37
CA PRO A 97 3.65 -14.15 7.29
C PRO A 97 3.63 -13.39 8.63
N VAL A 98 4.30 -13.96 9.63
CA VAL A 98 4.47 -13.31 10.93
C VAL A 98 5.28 -12.03 10.73
N MET A 99 4.75 -10.93 11.26
CA MET A 99 5.38 -9.61 11.21
C MET A 99 5.36 -8.99 12.61
N SER A 100 6.39 -8.23 12.98
CA SER A 100 6.40 -7.37 14.17
C SER A 100 5.93 -5.95 13.86
N LEU A 101 5.79 -5.09 14.86
CA LEU A 101 5.66 -3.65 14.60
C LEU A 101 6.94 -3.09 13.95
N PRO A 102 6.85 -1.99 13.17
CA PRO A 102 7.97 -1.46 12.37
C PRO A 102 8.96 -0.61 13.17
N PHE A 103 9.00 -0.78 14.50
CA PHE A 103 9.90 -0.08 15.39
C PHE A 103 10.42 -1.02 16.48
N ALA A 104 11.55 -0.63 17.09
CA ALA A 104 12.29 -1.51 17.99
C ALA A 104 11.45 -1.99 19.19
N SER A 105 11.67 -3.25 19.58
CA SER A 105 11.01 -3.84 20.75
C SER A 105 11.25 -3.03 22.02
N GLY A 106 10.23 -2.99 22.89
CA GLY A 106 10.25 -2.26 24.16
C GLY A 106 9.96 -0.77 24.02
N LYS A 107 10.01 -0.19 22.82
CA LYS A 107 9.64 1.19 22.51
C LYS A 107 8.13 1.36 22.40
N THR A 108 7.69 2.60 22.62
CA THR A 108 6.31 3.05 22.41
C THR A 108 6.33 4.13 21.35
N TRP A 109 5.56 3.93 20.28
CA TRP A 109 5.35 4.90 19.20
C TRP A 109 3.86 5.21 19.11
N SER A 110 3.50 6.21 18.31
CA SER A 110 2.10 6.56 18.04
C SER A 110 1.64 5.91 16.73
N PHE A 111 0.46 5.31 16.73
CA PHE A 111 -0.26 4.91 15.52
C PHE A 111 -0.94 6.15 14.93
N THR A 112 -0.26 6.83 14.01
CA THR A 112 -0.66 8.17 13.55
C THR A 112 -1.68 8.13 12.41
N GLY A 113 -1.72 7.04 11.65
CA GLY A 113 -2.60 6.88 10.50
C GLY A 113 -3.14 5.45 10.41
N GLY A 114 -4.46 5.31 10.50
CA GLY A 114 -5.19 4.08 10.19
C GLY A 114 -5.13 3.73 8.70
N PRO A 115 -5.81 2.66 8.25
CA PRO A 115 -5.81 2.26 6.84
C PRO A 115 -5.99 3.43 5.86
N HIS A 116 -5.03 3.59 4.96
CA HIS A 116 -5.00 4.63 3.91
C HIS A 116 -4.17 4.18 2.70
N THR A 117 -4.13 4.99 1.64
CA THR A 117 -3.50 4.61 0.37
C THR A 117 -2.07 4.08 0.53
N GLY A 118 -1.70 3.00 -0.17
CA GLY A 118 -0.33 2.46 -0.15
C GLY A 118 0.72 3.35 -0.82
N TRP A 119 0.29 4.20 -1.76
CA TRP A 119 1.09 5.21 -2.44
C TRP A 119 0.16 6.11 -3.25
N GLY A 120 0.44 7.41 -3.28
CA GLY A 120 -0.37 8.35 -4.06
C GLY A 120 -1.66 8.71 -3.33
N GLN A 121 -2.82 8.43 -3.93
CA GLN A 121 -4.12 8.84 -3.39
C GLN A 121 -5.19 7.79 -3.68
N GLY A 122 -6.19 7.67 -2.79
CA GLY A 122 -7.37 6.84 -3.02
C GLY A 122 -7.19 5.37 -2.63
N ASP A 123 -7.79 4.47 -3.41
CA ASP A 123 -7.75 3.04 -3.13
C ASP A 123 -6.44 2.39 -3.62
N PRO A 124 -6.01 1.28 -3.00
CA PRO A 124 -6.61 0.67 -1.82
C PRO A 124 -6.02 1.26 -0.55
N TRP A 125 -6.79 1.20 0.54
CA TRP A 125 -6.27 1.51 1.87
C TRP A 125 -5.37 0.39 2.39
N ALA A 126 -4.12 0.37 1.92
CA ALA A 126 -3.12 -0.68 2.15
C ALA A 126 -2.03 -0.34 3.18
N ALA A 127 -1.95 0.92 3.62
CA ALA A 127 -0.90 1.41 4.50
C ALA A 127 -1.37 1.71 5.93
N LEU A 128 -0.38 1.84 6.82
CA LEU A 128 -0.49 2.29 8.20
C LEU A 128 0.68 3.20 8.54
N ASP A 129 0.46 4.21 9.39
CA ASP A 129 1.52 5.13 9.81
C ASP A 129 1.86 5.00 11.29
N PHE A 130 3.16 5.04 11.59
CA PHE A 130 3.67 5.08 12.95
C PHE A 130 4.68 6.20 13.14
N ALA A 131 4.54 7.01 14.18
CA ALA A 131 5.48 8.08 14.50
C ALA A 131 6.26 7.79 15.79
N PRO A 132 7.58 8.03 15.82
CA PRO A 132 8.35 7.98 17.05
C PRO A 132 7.91 9.09 18.03
N PRO A 133 8.21 8.96 19.33
CA PRO A 133 7.99 10.03 20.30
C PRO A 133 8.70 11.32 19.88
N SER A 134 8.00 12.45 19.91
CA SER A 134 8.54 13.77 19.62
C SER A 134 8.04 14.81 20.62
N LEU A 135 8.81 15.88 20.82
CA LEU A 135 8.44 17.04 21.64
C LEU A 135 7.64 18.09 20.87
N SER A 136 7.70 18.05 19.53
CA SER A 136 7.01 18.94 18.61
C SER A 136 6.41 18.15 17.44
N GLY A 137 5.35 18.68 16.83
CA GLY A 137 4.83 18.15 15.56
C GLY A 137 5.63 18.64 14.37
N GLY A 138 5.45 17.99 13.22
CA GLY A 138 6.11 18.35 11.96
C GLY A 138 7.31 17.47 11.63
N CYS A 139 8.17 17.97 10.74
CA CYS A 139 9.31 17.22 10.23
C CYS A 139 10.56 17.45 11.09
N GLU A 140 10.84 16.50 11.97
CA GLU A 140 11.94 16.56 12.93
C GLU A 140 12.88 15.38 12.77
N LEU A 141 14.18 15.62 12.94
CA LEU A 141 15.15 14.53 12.98
C LEU A 141 14.93 13.68 14.24
N THR A 142 15.06 12.37 14.09
CA THR A 142 14.94 11.42 15.21
C THR A 142 16.13 10.48 15.25
N SER A 143 16.48 10.03 16.46
CA SER A 143 17.46 8.95 16.67
C SER A 143 16.81 7.56 16.73
N GLU A 144 15.46 7.51 16.71
CA GLU A 144 14.70 6.27 16.67
C GLU A 144 14.83 5.60 15.30
N TRP A 145 14.68 4.27 15.28
CA TRP A 145 14.87 3.45 14.08
C TRP A 145 13.56 2.81 13.66
N ALA A 146 13.23 2.93 12.37
CA ALA A 146 12.34 1.99 11.73
C ALA A 146 13.10 0.67 11.52
N VAL A 147 12.41 -0.45 11.75
CA VAL A 147 13.02 -1.78 11.70
C VAL A 147 12.24 -2.73 10.80
N ALA A 148 12.93 -3.73 10.26
CA ALA A 148 12.33 -4.80 9.48
C ALA A 148 11.29 -5.55 10.32
N THR A 149 10.04 -5.58 9.85
CA THR A 149 8.96 -6.32 10.54
C THR A 149 9.05 -7.82 10.35
N ALA A 150 9.78 -8.29 9.34
CA ALA A 150 9.98 -9.69 8.98
C ALA A 150 11.39 -9.90 8.40
N PRO A 151 11.91 -11.13 8.33
CA PRO A 151 13.20 -11.38 7.68
C PRO A 151 13.06 -11.39 6.15
N GLY A 152 14.10 -10.98 5.43
CA GLY A 152 14.06 -10.86 3.98
C GLY A 152 15.32 -10.26 3.34
N VAL A 153 15.18 -9.80 2.10
CA VAL A 153 16.21 -9.06 1.35
C VAL A 153 15.66 -7.68 0.98
N ILE A 154 16.48 -6.65 1.12
CA ILE A 154 16.14 -5.31 0.62
C ILE A 154 16.22 -5.33 -0.91
N ALA A 155 15.08 -5.53 -1.58
CA ALA A 155 14.99 -5.58 -3.04
C ALA A 155 15.18 -4.20 -3.67
N ARG A 156 14.80 -3.13 -2.96
CA ARG A 156 14.92 -1.75 -3.43
C ARG A 156 15.21 -0.80 -2.27
N SER A 157 16.11 0.16 -2.49
CA SER A 157 16.34 1.29 -1.59
C SER A 157 16.57 2.55 -2.42
N GLU A 158 15.72 3.54 -2.21
CA GLU A 158 15.72 4.84 -2.88
C GLU A 158 15.59 5.93 -1.80
N PRO A 159 15.91 7.20 -2.10
CA PRO A 159 15.68 8.29 -1.14
C PRO A 159 14.25 8.28 -0.61
N GLY A 160 14.07 8.15 0.71
CA GLY A 160 12.75 8.06 1.33
C GLY A 160 12.13 6.67 1.42
N LEU A 161 12.58 5.69 0.64
CA LEU A 161 11.85 4.44 0.38
C LEU A 161 12.73 3.19 0.45
N VAL A 162 12.23 2.16 1.12
CA VAL A 162 12.80 0.81 1.16
C VAL A 162 11.72 -0.22 0.86
N GLU A 163 12.02 -1.19 -0.02
CA GLU A 163 11.17 -2.37 -0.23
C GLU A 163 11.90 -3.64 0.21
N LEU A 164 11.29 -4.36 1.14
CA LEU A 164 11.78 -5.58 1.75
C LEU A 164 11.00 -6.77 1.17
N ASP A 165 11.69 -7.59 0.39
CA ASP A 165 11.21 -8.84 -0.18
C ASP A 165 11.39 -9.99 0.82
N LEU A 166 10.31 -10.72 1.09
CA LEU A 166 10.28 -11.76 2.12
C LEU A 166 10.58 -13.16 1.57
N ASP A 167 10.48 -13.41 0.26
CA ASP A 167 10.82 -14.70 -0.33
C ASP A 167 12.28 -14.77 -0.82
N ARG A 168 12.96 -13.61 -0.83
CA ARG A 168 14.41 -13.45 -0.97
C ARG A 168 14.92 -13.73 -2.38
N ASP A 169 14.07 -13.65 -3.40
CA ASP A 169 14.50 -13.69 -4.78
C ASP A 169 15.05 -12.33 -5.29
N GLY A 170 14.84 -11.26 -4.50
CA GLY A 170 15.30 -9.90 -4.79
C GLY A 170 14.42 -9.14 -5.79
N ASP A 171 13.29 -9.72 -6.19
CA ASP A 171 12.31 -9.10 -7.07
C ASP A 171 11.13 -8.54 -6.26
N HIS A 172 11.10 -7.23 -6.11
CA HIS A 172 10.02 -6.51 -5.40
C HIS A 172 8.61 -6.63 -6.03
N ARG A 173 8.46 -7.40 -7.12
CA ARG A 173 7.21 -7.67 -7.84
C ARG A 173 6.64 -9.05 -7.56
N THR A 174 7.38 -9.93 -6.89
CA THR A 174 7.00 -11.31 -6.57
C THR A 174 6.82 -11.48 -5.07
N GLY A 175 6.09 -12.51 -4.65
CA GLY A 175 5.99 -12.87 -3.24
C GLY A 175 5.39 -11.77 -2.37
N TRP A 176 5.68 -11.84 -1.06
CA TRP A 176 5.33 -10.79 -0.11
C TRP A 176 6.41 -9.71 -0.10
N VAL A 177 6.02 -8.46 -0.32
CA VAL A 177 6.94 -7.31 -0.29
C VAL A 177 6.38 -6.24 0.63
N LEU A 178 7.23 -5.73 1.50
CA LEU A 178 6.90 -4.66 2.44
C LEU A 178 7.54 -3.35 1.99
N LEU A 179 6.72 -2.32 1.84
CA LEU A 179 7.17 -0.97 1.53
C LEU A 179 7.27 -0.15 2.82
N TYR A 180 8.40 0.51 3.01
CA TYR A 180 8.69 1.45 4.08
C TYR A 180 8.97 2.81 3.43
N LEU A 181 8.14 3.81 3.69
CA LEU A 181 8.27 5.16 3.17
C LEU A 181 8.53 6.16 4.31
N HIS A 182 9.06 7.32 3.95
CA HIS A 182 9.50 8.34 4.90
C HIS A 182 10.68 7.90 5.76
N LEU A 183 11.66 7.24 5.12
CA LEU A 183 12.97 7.00 5.71
C LEU A 183 13.93 8.12 5.34
N GLY A 184 14.71 8.63 6.30
CA GLY A 184 15.79 9.57 6.02
C GLY A 184 16.86 8.92 5.16
N THR A 185 17.41 9.66 4.18
CA THR A 185 18.50 9.17 3.33
C THR A 185 19.74 8.82 4.15
N GLN A 186 19.96 9.51 5.28
CA GLN A 186 21.03 9.20 6.20
C GLN A 186 20.77 7.87 6.91
N ASP A 187 21.77 6.98 6.87
CA ASP A 187 21.76 5.66 7.51
C ASP A 187 20.64 4.72 7.02
N GLN A 188 20.06 5.00 5.85
CA GLN A 188 19.16 4.09 5.15
C GLN A 188 19.92 2.82 4.71
N ILE A 189 19.29 1.67 4.92
CA ILE A 189 19.85 0.38 4.55
C ILE A 189 19.94 0.23 3.02
N PRO A 190 21.06 -0.24 2.44
CA PRO A 190 21.19 -0.36 0.99
C PRO A 190 20.47 -1.60 0.44
N ALA A 191 20.11 -1.55 -0.85
CA ALA A 191 19.60 -2.69 -1.60
C ALA A 191 20.59 -3.88 -1.62
N GLY A 192 20.07 -5.09 -1.66
CA GLY A 192 20.81 -6.36 -1.56
C GLY A 192 21.13 -6.80 -0.13
N SER A 193 20.84 -5.98 0.88
CA SER A 193 21.06 -6.35 2.28
C SER A 193 20.11 -7.46 2.71
N GLN A 194 20.65 -8.53 3.31
CA GLN A 194 19.85 -9.54 4.01
C GLN A 194 19.56 -9.05 5.43
N VAL A 195 18.30 -9.15 5.84
CA VAL A 195 17.84 -8.67 7.15
C VAL A 195 17.06 -9.71 7.90
N GLU A 196 17.20 -9.67 9.22
CA GLU A 196 16.34 -10.38 10.16
C GLU A 196 15.31 -9.40 10.75
N THR A 197 14.26 -9.94 11.36
CA THR A 197 13.26 -9.11 12.08
C THR A 197 13.95 -8.24 13.12
N GLY A 198 13.63 -6.94 13.13
CA GLY A 198 14.25 -5.96 14.02
C GLY A 198 15.53 -5.31 13.48
N ALA A 199 16.03 -5.72 12.30
CA ALA A 199 17.14 -5.03 11.65
C ALA A 199 16.78 -3.57 11.34
N LYS A 200 17.73 -2.66 11.53
CA LYS A 200 17.57 -1.23 11.29
C LYS A 200 17.48 -0.94 9.79
N LEU A 201 16.40 -0.30 9.37
CA LEU A 201 16.17 0.06 7.96
C LEU A 201 16.52 1.52 7.66
N GLY A 202 16.36 2.39 8.66
CA GLY A 202 16.62 3.82 8.55
C GLY A 202 15.91 4.59 9.65
N HIS A 203 16.12 5.90 9.69
CA HIS A 203 15.42 6.79 10.59
C HIS A 203 14.09 7.26 9.97
N PRO A 204 12.97 7.28 10.70
CA PRO A 204 11.77 8.00 10.25
C PRO A 204 12.08 9.44 9.87
N SER A 205 11.43 9.98 8.85
CA SER A 205 11.66 11.31 8.30
C SER A 205 10.39 11.82 7.59
N CYS A 206 10.53 12.78 6.68
CA CYS A 206 9.48 13.22 5.74
C CYS A 206 9.95 13.16 4.29
N GLU A 207 11.05 12.43 4.04
CA GLU A 207 11.58 12.25 2.70
C GLU A 207 10.74 11.23 1.91
N GLY A 208 10.76 11.31 0.58
CA GLY A 208 9.99 10.40 -0.28
C GLY A 208 8.48 10.64 -0.23
N GLY A 209 7.93 11.26 -1.27
CA GLY A 209 6.48 11.55 -1.34
C GLY A 209 6.05 12.76 -0.50
N GLU A 210 4.77 12.80 -0.16
CA GLU A 210 4.18 13.86 0.68
C GLU A 210 4.08 13.39 2.13
N SER A 211 4.46 14.23 3.08
CA SER A 211 4.38 13.91 4.51
C SER A 211 4.12 15.17 5.34
N THR A 212 3.31 15.03 6.39
CA THR A 212 3.00 16.10 7.35
C THR A 212 3.93 16.12 8.56
N GLY A 213 4.81 15.12 8.70
CA GLY A 213 5.76 15.04 9.81
C GLY A 213 6.50 13.71 9.89
N THR A 214 7.39 13.59 10.87
CA THR A 214 8.27 12.42 11.02
C THR A 214 7.49 11.16 11.37
N HIS A 215 7.37 10.23 10.44
CA HIS A 215 6.73 8.93 10.64
C HIS A 215 7.30 7.87 9.68
N ILE A 216 6.93 6.61 9.88
CA ILE A 216 7.07 5.53 8.90
C ILE A 216 5.68 5.23 8.34
N HIS A 217 5.57 5.27 7.03
CA HIS A 217 4.44 4.75 6.28
C HIS A 217 4.78 3.33 5.83
N ILE A 218 4.02 2.33 6.30
CA ILE A 218 4.25 0.92 5.97
C ILE A 218 3.06 0.34 5.23
N ALA A 219 3.33 -0.30 4.09
CA ALA A 219 2.35 -0.99 3.28
C ALA A 219 2.90 -2.35 2.82
N ARG A 220 2.03 -3.21 2.29
CA ARG A 220 2.43 -4.53 1.80
C ARG A 220 1.78 -4.88 0.47
N LYS A 221 2.54 -5.60 -0.34
CA LYS A 221 2.12 -6.14 -1.63
C LYS A 221 2.26 -7.65 -1.63
N TYR A 222 1.46 -8.31 -2.46
CA TYR A 222 1.70 -9.67 -2.88
C TYR A 222 1.71 -9.76 -4.40
N ASN A 223 2.78 -10.28 -5.00
CA ASN A 223 2.96 -10.32 -6.46
C ASN A 223 2.67 -8.96 -7.16
N GLY A 224 3.12 -7.86 -6.53
CA GLY A 224 2.93 -6.50 -7.03
C GLY A 224 1.56 -5.88 -6.76
N GLU A 225 0.56 -6.64 -6.32
CA GLU A 225 -0.75 -6.14 -5.91
C GLU A 225 -0.73 -5.64 -4.47
N TRP A 226 -1.23 -4.43 -4.21
CA TRP A 226 -1.39 -3.92 -2.84
C TRP A 226 -2.42 -4.73 -2.08
N ILE A 227 -2.06 -5.20 -0.88
CA ILE A 227 -3.01 -5.90 -0.02
C ILE A 227 -3.60 -4.89 0.96
N PRO A 228 -4.93 -4.67 0.97
CA PRO A 228 -5.58 -3.78 1.92
C PRO A 228 -5.15 -4.05 3.37
N ALA A 229 -5.00 -2.97 4.15
CA ALA A 229 -4.62 -3.06 5.54
C ALA A 229 -5.76 -3.60 6.41
N ALA A 230 -7.01 -3.46 5.96
CA ALA A 230 -8.19 -4.04 6.60
C ALA A 230 -8.96 -4.94 5.61
N GLY A 231 -9.72 -5.91 6.13
CA GLY A 231 -10.56 -6.79 5.32
C GLY A 231 -10.19 -8.27 5.46
N VAL A 232 -10.27 -9.02 4.35
CA VAL A 232 -10.13 -10.49 4.34
C VAL A 232 -8.77 -10.96 4.85
N ILE A 233 -7.72 -10.27 4.44
CA ILE A 233 -6.35 -10.51 4.92
C ILE A 233 -5.94 -9.19 5.57
N PRO A 234 -6.29 -8.91 6.83
CA PRO A 234 -5.94 -7.64 7.47
C PRO A 234 -4.43 -7.59 7.76
N PHE A 235 -3.88 -6.39 7.91
CA PHE A 235 -2.50 -6.20 8.31
C PHE A 235 -2.37 -6.64 9.77
N ASN A 236 -1.54 -7.65 10.00
CA ASN A 236 -1.29 -8.20 11.33
C ASN A 236 0.16 -7.91 11.76
N LEU A 237 0.34 -7.02 12.72
CA LEU A 237 1.67 -6.63 13.23
C LEU A 237 1.81 -7.10 14.69
N GLY A 238 2.38 -8.29 14.90
CA GLY A 238 2.59 -8.86 16.23
C GLY A 238 1.28 -9.13 16.97
N GLY A 239 0.25 -9.55 16.24
CA GLY A 239 -1.10 -9.78 16.75
C GLY A 239 -2.00 -8.55 16.76
N TRP A 240 -1.47 -7.37 16.47
CA TRP A 240 -2.27 -6.17 16.24
C TRP A 240 -2.90 -6.23 14.86
N ILE A 241 -4.22 -6.44 14.83
CA ILE A 241 -5.01 -6.54 13.60
C ILE A 241 -5.56 -5.16 13.25
N ALA A 242 -5.28 -4.70 12.03
CA ALA A 242 -5.80 -3.44 11.53
C ALA A 242 -7.27 -3.54 11.08
N GLU A 243 -8.05 -2.55 11.50
CA GLU A 243 -9.44 -2.34 11.08
C GLU A 243 -9.59 -0.90 10.57
N ALA A 244 -10.29 -0.76 9.44
CA ALA A 244 -10.54 0.54 8.82
C ALA A 244 -11.64 1.31 9.57
N GLY A 245 -11.44 2.63 9.71
CA GLY A 245 -12.47 3.54 10.16
C GLY A 245 -13.43 3.97 9.06
N SER A 246 -14.23 4.99 9.33
CA SER A 246 -15.20 5.55 8.36
C SER A 246 -14.56 6.33 7.21
N SER A 247 -13.28 6.68 7.32
CA SER A 247 -12.55 7.48 6.33
C SER A 247 -11.08 7.11 6.34
N GLU A 248 -10.37 7.53 5.29
CA GLU A 248 -8.92 7.37 5.18
C GLU A 248 -8.21 7.89 6.45
N TYR A 249 -7.12 7.25 6.84
CA TYR A 249 -6.33 7.53 8.05
C TYR A 249 -7.05 7.27 9.38
N GLN A 250 -8.34 6.93 9.38
CA GLN A 250 -9.06 6.51 10.57
C GLN A 250 -9.03 4.99 10.69
N GLY A 251 -9.03 4.49 11.93
CA GLY A 251 -9.10 3.06 12.18
C GLY A 251 -8.49 2.67 13.52
N HIS A 252 -8.39 1.36 13.69
CA HIS A 252 -7.95 0.74 14.94
C HIS A 252 -6.91 -0.34 14.68
N LEU A 253 -6.05 -0.55 15.66
CA LEU A 253 -5.30 -1.79 15.83
C LEU A 253 -5.86 -2.52 17.04
N ILE A 254 -6.25 -3.78 16.86
CA ILE A 254 -6.89 -4.58 17.91
C ILE A 254 -6.03 -5.80 18.23
N ARG A 255 -5.74 -6.03 19.51
CA ARG A 255 -5.00 -7.21 19.99
C ARG A 255 -5.53 -7.66 21.33
N PHE A 256 -6.06 -8.89 21.41
CA PHE A 256 -6.58 -9.47 22.66
C PHE A 256 -7.58 -8.58 23.43
N GLY A 257 -8.37 -7.78 22.71
CA GLY A 257 -9.33 -6.83 23.29
C GLY A 257 -8.76 -5.45 23.62
N GLU A 258 -7.45 -5.25 23.52
CA GLU A 258 -6.84 -3.91 23.52
C GLU A 258 -7.10 -3.23 22.19
N ILE A 259 -7.44 -1.93 22.24
CA ILE A 259 -7.73 -1.11 21.06
C ILE A 259 -6.81 0.10 21.08
N VAL A 260 -6.01 0.25 20.02
CA VAL A 260 -5.26 1.47 19.73
C VAL A 260 -5.97 2.18 18.57
N THR A 261 -6.31 3.45 18.75
CA THR A 261 -7.04 4.23 17.75
C THR A 261 -6.12 5.22 17.07
N ALA A 262 -6.16 5.29 15.74
CA ALA A 262 -5.32 6.21 14.99
C ALA A 262 -5.53 7.67 15.42
N SER A 263 -4.46 8.45 15.47
CA SER A 263 -4.51 9.89 15.75
C SER A 263 -3.34 10.63 15.12
N ALA A 264 -3.62 11.52 14.17
CA ALA A 264 -2.61 12.35 13.49
C ALA A 264 -1.86 13.30 14.44
N VAL A 265 -2.40 13.54 15.63
CA VAL A 265 -1.82 14.40 16.67
C VAL A 265 -1.23 13.60 17.85
N SER A 266 -1.09 12.27 17.72
CA SER A 266 -0.43 11.41 18.71
C SER A 266 -1.02 11.46 20.13
N GLU A 267 -2.35 11.44 20.23
CA GLU A 267 -3.05 11.34 21.53
C GLU A 267 -2.75 10.00 22.25
N GLU A 268 -2.98 9.94 23.56
CA GLU A 268 -2.75 8.74 24.38
C GLU A 268 -3.38 7.46 23.79
N LYS A 269 -4.57 7.59 23.18
CA LYS A 269 -5.30 6.48 22.54
C LYS A 269 -4.57 5.83 21.34
N SER A 270 -3.58 6.51 20.76
CA SER A 270 -2.80 6.01 19.64
C SER A 270 -1.45 5.42 20.05
N LEU A 271 -1.09 5.49 21.33
CA LEU A 271 0.18 4.94 21.81
C LEU A 271 0.16 3.42 21.75
N ILE A 272 1.18 2.86 21.09
CA ILE A 272 1.34 1.42 20.90
C ILE A 272 2.76 1.02 21.25
N ARG A 273 2.89 -0.04 22.06
CA ARG A 273 4.17 -0.58 22.49
C ARG A 273 4.53 -1.85 21.74
N ALA A 274 5.74 -1.89 21.19
CA ALA A 274 6.29 -3.10 20.62
C ALA A 274 6.67 -4.09 21.72
N SER A 275 5.95 -5.21 21.77
CA SER A 275 6.33 -6.36 22.59
C SER A 275 7.58 -7.03 22.01
N SER A 276 8.33 -7.76 22.84
CA SER A 276 9.37 -8.65 22.33
C SER A 276 8.73 -9.77 21.52
N PRO A 277 9.37 -10.22 20.42
CA PRO A 277 8.92 -11.41 19.71
C PRO A 277 8.77 -12.53 20.75
N THR A 278 7.57 -13.07 20.86
CA THR A 278 7.37 -14.26 21.69
C THR A 278 8.07 -15.41 20.95
N PRO A 279 8.97 -16.17 21.61
CA PRO A 279 9.64 -17.30 20.98
C PRO A 279 8.66 -18.38 20.50
#